data_AF-C7DGR5-F1
#
_entry.id   AF-C7DGR5-F1
#
_cell.length_a   1.000
_cell.length_b   1.000
_cell.length_c   1.000
_cell.angle_alpha   90.00
_cell.angle_beta   90.00
_cell.angle_gamma   90.00
#
_symmetry.space_group_name_H-M   'P 1'
#
loop_
_entity.id
_entity.type
_entity.pdbx_description
1 polymer ?
#
loop_
_entity_poly.entity_id
_entity_poly.type
_entity_poly.pdbx_seq_one_letter_code
_entity_poly.pdbx_strand_id
1 'polypeptide(L)'
;MSKNYKLQSAVEYLTTYGWAIIIIVIVLSVLFMMGAFNPSSSVHSECLFPAQIDCIGTTLGGSGTLDFDIVNQFSNPIIITSVYCNNNGNLTNATTFPTAISVPTSSTGKLYAQCYYNGKQFSGPGGKLFEGYLIIDYISPSTGEHHIIKGRVIQTVSAAQAPVIPPVAFSSNSVQNAYTSNLFLTLPPTYTTYLFACADGAYSLSSESWATNVYGKSTSCENGEDCASIGYQSAQTGKCYSSGTWNMTLSGIGLNLSYTKLKVYTAQNSSTSPYITSLTYPVSVSDSFVIILGASGWDPSTITLPRGCTLDTKADISGQSSTYVATCIQPSGSYNVNMTSGTAPSGAALAAYVYS
;
A
#
# COMPACT_ATOMS: atom_id res chain seq x y z
N MET A 1 -42.22 77.31 -21.57
CA MET A 1 -41.94 76.11 -22.41
C MET A 1 -40.48 75.72 -22.21
N SER A 2 -40.20 74.79 -21.28
CA SER A 2 -38.83 74.31 -21.02
C SER A 2 -38.73 72.83 -21.41
N LYS A 3 -37.59 72.51 -22.01
CA LYS A 3 -37.24 71.33 -22.81
C LYS A 3 -37.17 70.04 -21.99
N ASN A 4 -37.89 68.99 -22.40
CA ASN A 4 -37.71 67.59 -21.93
C ASN A 4 -37.31 66.62 -23.07
N TYR A 5 -36.75 67.11 -24.17
CA TYR A 5 -36.34 66.26 -25.31
C TYR A 5 -35.02 65.50 -25.09
N LYS A 6 -34.31 65.74 -23.98
CA LYS A 6 -33.02 65.09 -23.69
C LYS A 6 -33.14 63.68 -23.09
N LEU A 7 -34.29 63.35 -22.48
CA LEU A 7 -34.51 62.04 -21.84
C LEU A 7 -34.98 60.97 -22.84
N GLN A 8 -35.61 61.35 -23.95
CA GLN A 8 -36.16 60.39 -24.92
C GLN A 8 -35.05 59.70 -25.74
N SER A 9 -34.01 60.43 -26.15
CA SER A 9 -32.87 59.83 -26.85
C SER A 9 -32.05 58.89 -25.96
N ALA A 10 -31.97 59.14 -24.64
CA ALA A 10 -31.21 58.29 -23.72
C ALA A 10 -31.83 56.89 -23.55
N VAL A 11 -33.15 56.79 -23.62
CA VAL A 11 -33.86 55.50 -23.49
C VAL A 11 -33.69 54.62 -24.73
N GLU A 12 -33.62 55.21 -25.92
CA GLU A 12 -33.44 54.49 -27.19
C GLU A 12 -32.05 53.85 -27.31
N TYR A 13 -31.02 54.53 -26.78
CA TYR A 13 -29.68 53.93 -26.65
C TYR A 13 -29.64 52.83 -25.59
N LEU A 14 -30.37 52.96 -24.48
CA LEU A 14 -30.38 51.93 -23.44
C LEU A 14 -31.00 50.61 -23.93
N THR A 15 -32.06 50.66 -24.75
CA THR A 15 -32.72 49.46 -25.28
C THR A 15 -31.91 48.78 -26.39
N THR A 16 -31.24 49.54 -27.25
CA THR A 16 -30.40 48.99 -28.33
C THR A 16 -29.07 48.42 -27.83
N TYR A 17 -28.53 48.90 -26.73
CA TYR A 17 -27.37 48.26 -26.07
C TYR A 17 -27.75 47.25 -24.98
N GLY A 18 -29.03 47.19 -24.59
CA GLY A 18 -29.52 46.30 -23.54
C GLY A 18 -29.29 44.82 -23.85
N TRP A 19 -29.45 44.40 -25.12
CA TRP A 19 -29.17 43.02 -25.52
C TRP A 19 -27.67 42.66 -25.39
N ALA A 20 -26.78 43.61 -25.65
CA ALA A 20 -25.33 43.39 -25.52
C ALA A 20 -24.92 43.20 -24.05
N ILE A 21 -25.52 43.98 -23.13
CA ILE A 21 -25.30 43.81 -21.69
C ILE A 21 -25.78 42.44 -21.22
N ILE A 22 -26.94 41.96 -21.71
CA ILE A 22 -27.45 40.62 -21.38
C ILE A 22 -26.46 39.53 -21.80
N ILE A 23 -25.90 39.61 -23.01
CA ILE A 23 -24.91 38.63 -23.47
C ILE A 23 -23.68 38.62 -22.58
N ILE A 24 -23.16 39.80 -22.19
CA ILE A 24 -21.99 39.89 -21.30
C ILE A 24 -22.28 39.23 -19.94
N VAL A 25 -23.45 39.47 -19.35
CA VAL A 25 -23.85 38.85 -18.08
C VAL A 25 -23.95 37.32 -18.20
N ILE A 26 -24.49 36.81 -19.31
CA ILE A 26 -24.56 35.37 -19.57
C ILE A 26 -23.14 34.78 -19.68
N VAL A 27 -22.25 35.40 -20.45
CA VAL A 27 -20.86 34.94 -20.60
C VAL A 27 -20.12 34.94 -19.26
N LEU A 28 -20.25 36.01 -18.46
CA LEU A 28 -19.66 36.07 -17.12
C LEU A 28 -20.22 34.97 -16.20
N SER A 29 -21.52 34.69 -16.28
CA SER A 29 -22.15 33.62 -15.49
C SER A 29 -21.60 32.24 -15.86
N VAL A 30 -21.44 31.97 -17.18
CA VAL A 30 -20.84 30.71 -17.67
C VAL A 30 -19.38 30.60 -17.25
N LEU A 31 -18.59 31.68 -17.39
CA LEU A 31 -17.18 31.68 -16.97
C LEU A 31 -17.01 31.49 -15.46
N PHE A 32 -17.95 32.02 -14.66
CA PHE A 32 -17.98 31.80 -13.21
C PHE A 32 -18.32 30.34 -12.88
N MET A 33 -19.31 29.74 -13.55
CA MET A 33 -19.65 28.32 -13.39
C MET A 33 -18.52 27.38 -13.86
N MET A 34 -17.78 27.76 -14.92
CA MET A 34 -16.61 27.03 -15.39
C MET A 34 -15.37 27.21 -14.48
N GLY A 35 -15.45 28.05 -13.44
CA GLY A 35 -14.35 28.27 -12.52
C GLY A 35 -13.16 29.01 -13.12
N ALA A 36 -13.33 29.71 -14.25
CA ALA A 36 -12.27 30.49 -14.90
C ALA A 36 -11.75 31.64 -14.00
N PHE A 37 -12.57 32.07 -13.04
CA PHE A 37 -12.20 33.05 -12.00
C PHE A 37 -11.86 32.41 -10.66
N ASN A 38 -11.64 31.11 -10.59
CA ASN A 38 -11.16 30.46 -9.38
C ASN A 38 -9.63 30.33 -9.42
N PRO A 39 -8.86 31.32 -8.91
CA PRO A 39 -7.41 31.26 -8.92
C PRO A 39 -6.86 30.07 -8.14
N SER A 40 -7.67 29.41 -7.29
CA SER A 40 -7.22 28.26 -6.50
C SER A 40 -6.92 27.03 -7.34
N SER A 41 -7.46 26.91 -8.57
CA SER A 41 -7.21 25.75 -9.45
C SER A 41 -5.88 25.82 -10.20
N SER A 42 -5.27 27.00 -10.28
CA SER A 42 -4.03 27.26 -11.02
C SER A 42 -2.83 27.56 -10.11
N VAL A 43 -2.99 27.39 -8.80
CA VAL A 43 -1.86 27.49 -7.87
C VAL A 43 -0.96 26.29 -8.10
N HIS A 44 0.18 26.55 -8.72
CA HIS A 44 1.21 25.54 -8.89
C HIS A 44 1.79 25.19 -7.52
N SER A 45 2.19 23.94 -7.38
CA SER A 45 2.96 23.49 -6.23
C SER A 45 4.28 24.24 -6.20
N GLU A 46 4.53 25.01 -5.14
CA GLU A 46 5.75 25.80 -4.98
C GLU A 46 6.43 25.43 -3.66
N CYS A 47 7.73 25.17 -3.72
CA CYS A 47 8.57 24.92 -2.57
C CYS A 47 9.87 25.72 -2.76
N LEU A 48 9.96 26.86 -2.08
CA LEU A 48 11.02 27.84 -2.28
C LEU A 48 11.91 27.90 -1.06
N PHE A 49 13.15 27.44 -1.19
CA PHE A 49 14.19 27.60 -0.17
C PHE A 49 15.17 28.72 -0.53
N PRO A 50 15.90 29.26 0.47
CA PRO A 50 17.08 30.09 0.23
C PRO A 50 18.12 29.31 -0.57
N ALA A 51 19.06 30.03 -1.21
CA ALA A 51 20.14 29.43 -1.98
C ALA A 51 20.83 28.28 -1.21
N GLN A 52 21.28 27.25 -1.95
CA GLN A 52 22.00 26.04 -1.48
C GLN A 52 21.13 24.80 -1.17
N ILE A 53 19.81 24.95 -1.01
CA ILE A 53 18.89 23.81 -0.97
C ILE A 53 17.80 24.07 -2.00
N ASP A 54 17.55 23.08 -2.85
CA ASP A 54 16.40 23.08 -3.75
C ASP A 54 15.38 22.03 -3.28
N CYS A 55 14.11 22.25 -3.62
CA CYS A 55 13.01 21.38 -3.22
C CYS A 55 12.24 20.99 -4.48
N ILE A 56 12.27 19.69 -4.78
CA ILE A 56 11.65 19.10 -5.95
C ILE A 56 10.63 18.04 -5.52
N GLY A 57 9.66 17.76 -6.38
CA GLY A 57 8.70 16.67 -6.16
C GLY A 57 7.94 16.74 -4.84
N THR A 58 7.14 17.79 -4.62
CA THR A 58 6.31 17.93 -3.42
C THR A 58 4.93 17.30 -3.61
N THR A 59 4.49 16.49 -2.64
CA THR A 59 3.13 15.95 -2.58
C THR A 59 2.58 16.01 -1.17
N LEU A 60 1.40 16.63 -1.00
CA LEU A 60 0.73 16.73 0.30
C LEU A 60 -0.47 15.78 0.35
N GLY A 61 -0.45 14.83 1.28
CA GLY A 61 -1.56 13.92 1.54
C GLY A 61 -2.69 14.57 2.36
N GLY A 62 -3.89 13.97 2.31
CA GLY A 62 -5.06 14.45 3.08
C GLY A 62 -4.91 14.37 4.61
N SER A 63 -3.96 13.57 5.10
CA SER A 63 -3.51 13.50 6.49
C SER A 63 -2.60 14.67 6.91
N GLY A 64 -2.24 15.53 5.97
CA GLY A 64 -1.27 16.62 6.14
C GLY A 64 0.19 16.19 6.14
N THR A 65 0.48 14.95 5.73
CA THR A 65 1.86 14.51 5.49
C THR A 65 2.34 15.08 4.15
N LEU A 66 3.40 15.88 4.19
CA LEU A 66 4.08 16.42 3.01
C LEU A 66 5.30 15.55 2.72
N ASP A 67 5.28 14.86 1.60
CA ASP A 67 6.46 14.21 1.03
C ASP A 67 7.15 15.17 0.07
N PHE A 68 8.47 15.24 0.15
CA PHE A 68 9.27 16.13 -0.68
C PHE A 68 10.70 15.61 -0.84
N ASP A 69 11.28 15.91 -2.00
CA ASP A 69 12.67 15.59 -2.31
C ASP A 69 13.49 16.88 -2.21
N ILE A 70 14.57 16.86 -1.42
CA ILE A 70 15.51 17.99 -1.36
C ILE A 70 16.73 17.71 -2.20
N VAL A 71 17.31 18.73 -2.81
CA VAL A 71 18.61 18.65 -3.49
C VAL A 71 19.61 19.49 -2.71
N ASN A 72 20.66 18.82 -2.21
CA ASN A 72 21.75 19.50 -1.52
C ASN A 72 22.70 20.15 -2.55
N GLN A 73 22.79 21.48 -2.56
CA GLN A 73 23.74 22.22 -3.39
C GLN A 73 24.91 22.81 -2.59
N PHE A 74 25.06 22.46 -1.30
CA PHE A 74 26.26 22.78 -0.54
C PHE A 74 27.47 22.03 -1.08
N SER A 75 28.68 22.56 -0.83
CA SER A 75 29.93 21.86 -1.16
C SER A 75 30.18 20.63 -0.27
N ASN A 76 29.53 20.56 0.89
CA ASN A 76 29.66 19.48 1.87
C ASN A 76 28.33 18.72 2.03
N PRO A 77 28.37 17.44 2.46
CA PRO A 77 27.17 16.71 2.85
C PRO A 77 26.49 17.41 4.04
N ILE A 78 25.17 17.22 4.17
CA ILE A 78 24.39 17.69 5.32
C ILE A 78 23.69 16.52 5.99
N ILE A 79 23.52 16.57 7.32
CA ILE A 79 22.80 15.56 8.09
C ILE A 79 21.53 16.17 8.65
N ILE A 80 20.38 15.72 8.19
CA ILE A 80 19.08 16.27 8.60
C ILE A 80 18.62 15.59 9.88
N THR A 81 18.37 16.40 10.90
CA THR A 81 17.95 15.94 12.23
C THR A 81 16.44 16.02 12.38
N SER A 82 15.84 17.11 11.93
CA SER A 82 14.40 17.34 12.03
C SER A 82 13.86 18.27 10.95
N VAL A 83 12.59 18.05 10.60
CA VAL A 83 11.85 18.91 9.67
C VAL A 83 10.58 19.40 10.33
N TYR A 84 10.24 20.67 10.14
CA TYR A 84 9.04 21.30 10.65
C TYR A 84 8.20 21.79 9.48
N CYS A 85 6.90 21.51 9.47
CA CYS A 85 5.98 22.06 8.49
C CYS A 85 4.83 22.77 9.21
N ASN A 86 4.74 24.10 9.11
CA ASN A 86 3.61 24.83 9.71
C ASN A 86 3.37 26.21 9.08
N ASN A 87 2.17 26.77 9.28
CA ASN A 87 1.78 28.07 8.72
C ASN A 87 2.43 29.29 9.38
N ASN A 88 2.95 29.16 10.61
CA ASN A 88 3.52 30.29 11.37
C ASN A 88 5.05 30.41 11.21
N GLY A 89 5.70 29.37 10.71
CA GLY A 89 7.14 29.26 10.59
C GLY A 89 7.89 29.18 11.92
N ASN A 90 7.29 28.52 12.93
CA ASN A 90 7.87 28.28 14.25
C ASN A 90 8.52 26.89 14.34
N LEU A 91 9.43 26.68 15.28
CA LEU A 91 10.11 25.39 15.53
C LEU A 91 9.29 24.46 16.45
N THR A 92 7.98 24.32 16.18
CA THR A 92 7.07 23.46 16.95
C THR A 92 6.60 22.29 16.09
N ASN A 93 6.33 21.14 16.73
CA ASN A 93 5.84 19.92 16.09
C ASN A 93 6.81 19.36 15.03
N ALA A 94 8.07 19.19 15.44
CA ALA A 94 9.10 18.60 14.61
C ALA A 94 8.74 17.18 14.18
N THR A 95 8.97 16.87 12.90
CA THR A 95 9.12 15.49 12.42
C THR A 95 10.58 15.11 12.61
N THR A 96 10.84 14.24 13.59
CA THR A 96 12.17 13.72 13.91
C THR A 96 12.37 12.36 13.26
N PHE A 97 13.56 12.13 12.70
CA PHE A 97 13.90 10.83 12.12
C PHE A 97 14.61 9.96 13.17
N PRO A 98 14.29 8.65 13.26
CA PRO A 98 14.99 7.73 14.17
C PRO A 98 16.49 7.64 13.86
N THR A 99 16.83 7.75 12.58
CA THR A 99 18.20 7.81 12.07
C THR A 99 18.34 9.09 11.27
N ALA A 100 19.34 9.91 11.60
CA ALA A 100 19.60 11.14 10.88
C ALA A 100 19.89 10.86 9.41
N ILE A 101 19.33 11.68 8.51
CA ILE A 101 19.39 11.44 7.07
C ILE A 101 20.56 12.25 6.50
N SER A 102 21.60 11.55 6.04
CA SER A 102 22.73 12.18 5.35
C SER A 102 22.40 12.40 3.87
N VAL A 103 22.46 13.65 3.41
CA VAL A 103 22.27 14.04 2.01
C VAL A 103 23.62 14.51 1.45
N PRO A 104 24.32 13.67 0.66
CA PRO A 104 25.56 14.04 0.00
C PRO A 104 25.47 15.30 -0.86
N THR A 105 26.61 15.93 -1.12
CA THR A 105 26.73 17.05 -2.07
C THR A 105 26.15 16.68 -3.44
N SER A 106 25.33 17.56 -4.01
CA SER A 106 24.68 17.41 -5.32
C SER A 106 23.81 16.15 -5.46
N SER A 107 23.28 15.65 -4.33
CA SER A 107 22.38 14.49 -4.30
C SER A 107 20.99 14.87 -3.81
N THR A 108 20.03 13.99 -4.08
CA THR A 108 18.64 14.13 -3.67
C THR A 108 18.36 13.30 -2.42
N GLY A 109 17.80 13.93 -1.39
CA GLY A 109 17.31 13.26 -0.18
C GLY A 109 15.78 13.27 -0.13
N LYS A 110 15.17 12.10 0.08
CA LYS A 110 13.72 11.97 0.24
C LYS A 110 13.33 12.18 1.70
N LEU A 111 12.38 13.07 1.94
CA LEU A 111 11.95 13.44 3.28
C LEU A 111 10.43 13.51 3.35
N TYR A 112 9.92 13.46 4.58
CA TYR A 112 8.53 13.72 4.86
C TYR A 112 8.40 14.60 6.11
N ALA A 113 7.32 15.38 6.17
CA ALA A 113 6.99 16.20 7.32
C ALA A 113 5.49 16.23 7.58
N GLN A 114 5.10 16.19 8.85
CA GLN A 114 3.72 16.44 9.23
C GLN A 114 3.45 17.95 9.27
N CYS A 115 2.52 18.42 8.45
CA CYS A 115 2.15 19.83 8.39
C CYS A 115 1.09 20.20 9.42
N TYR A 116 1.24 21.39 10.01
CA TYR A 116 0.34 21.95 11.02
C TYR A 116 -0.22 23.31 10.61
N TYR A 117 -1.47 23.57 10.95
CA TYR A 117 -2.13 24.85 10.74
C TYR A 117 -2.74 25.33 12.06
N ASN A 118 -2.28 26.48 12.55
CA ASN A 118 -2.68 27.03 13.86
C ASN A 118 -2.47 26.02 15.02
N GLY A 119 -1.34 25.31 14.99
CA GLY A 119 -0.97 24.33 16.02
C GLY A 119 -1.68 22.97 15.95
N LYS A 120 -2.67 22.80 15.06
CA LYS A 120 -3.34 21.52 14.82
C LYS A 120 -2.78 20.84 13.59
N GLN A 121 -2.79 19.50 13.58
CA GLN A 121 -2.40 18.72 12.41
C GLN A 121 -3.29 19.14 11.23
N PHE A 122 -2.67 19.48 10.11
CA PHE A 122 -3.41 19.85 8.91
C PHE A 122 -4.13 18.63 8.36
N SER A 123 -5.41 18.77 8.05
CA SER A 123 -6.19 17.77 7.33
C SER A 123 -7.14 18.49 6.37
N GLY A 124 -7.34 17.88 5.21
CA GLY A 124 -8.17 18.45 4.16
C GLY A 124 -8.57 17.43 3.11
N PRO A 125 -9.73 17.62 2.45
CA PRO A 125 -10.03 16.89 1.24
C PRO A 125 -9.07 17.30 0.11
N GLY A 126 -9.07 16.50 -0.95
CA GLY A 126 -8.40 16.82 -2.21
C GLY A 126 -8.66 18.24 -2.69
N GLY A 127 -7.61 18.92 -3.16
CA GLY A 127 -7.67 20.29 -3.68
C GLY A 127 -7.63 21.39 -2.62
N LYS A 128 -7.65 21.07 -1.32
CA LYS A 128 -7.44 22.08 -0.27
C LYS A 128 -6.01 22.61 -0.35
N LEU A 129 -5.85 23.93 -0.40
CA LEU A 129 -4.54 24.58 -0.41
C LEU A 129 -3.94 24.60 1.01
N PHE A 130 -2.67 24.22 1.13
CA PHE A 130 -1.82 24.48 2.28
C PHE A 130 -0.79 25.53 1.90
N GLU A 131 -0.71 26.59 2.70
CA GLU A 131 0.31 27.62 2.60
C GLU A 131 1.02 27.73 3.96
N GLY A 132 2.35 27.63 3.94
CA GLY A 132 3.14 27.71 5.15
C GLY A 132 4.63 27.68 4.89
N TYR A 133 5.37 27.22 5.89
CA TYR A 133 6.81 27.14 5.88
C TYR A 133 7.28 25.72 6.17
N LEU A 134 8.33 25.33 5.45
CA LEU A 134 9.09 24.11 5.67
C LEU A 134 10.44 24.51 6.26
N ILE A 135 10.75 24.04 7.46
CA ILE A 135 11.97 24.38 8.18
C ILE A 135 12.78 23.10 8.35
N ILE A 136 14.05 23.14 8.00
CA ILE A 136 14.95 21.99 8.09
C ILE A 136 16.05 22.36 9.08
N ASP A 137 16.19 21.56 10.13
CA ASP A 137 17.35 21.57 11.03
C ASP A 137 18.32 20.48 10.56
N TYR A 138 19.56 20.89 10.31
CA TYR A 138 20.62 20.02 9.82
C TYR A 138 21.95 20.30 10.51
N ILE A 139 22.80 19.29 10.57
CA ILE A 139 24.16 19.37 11.08
C ILE A 139 25.11 19.30 9.88
N SER A 140 26.09 20.20 9.86
CA SER A 140 27.23 20.09 8.94
C SER A 140 28.25 19.10 9.51
N PRO A 141 28.58 17.99 8.83
CA PRO A 141 29.54 17.00 9.34
C PRO A 141 30.95 17.56 9.54
N SER A 142 31.30 18.65 8.85
CA SER A 142 32.63 19.26 8.95
C SER A 142 32.79 20.14 10.19
N THR A 143 31.71 20.81 10.64
CA THR A 143 31.74 21.72 11.80
C THR A 143 31.07 21.11 13.04
N GLY A 144 30.17 20.15 12.86
CA GLY A 144 29.31 19.62 13.93
C GLY A 144 28.25 20.63 14.41
N GLU A 145 28.12 21.78 13.75
CA GLU A 145 27.17 22.83 14.14
C GLU A 145 25.78 22.59 13.54
N HIS A 146 24.77 22.99 14.32
CA HIS A 146 23.37 23.00 13.89
C HIS A 146 23.07 24.24 13.06
N HIS A 147 22.34 24.03 11.96
CA HIS A 147 21.88 25.07 11.06
C HIS A 147 20.39 24.89 10.77
N ILE A 148 19.67 26.00 10.71
CA ILE A 148 18.24 26.02 10.43
C ILE A 148 18.02 26.78 9.12
N ILE A 149 17.39 26.12 8.16
CA ILE A 149 16.94 26.76 6.92
C ILE A 149 15.41 26.77 6.86
N LYS A 150 14.83 27.84 6.30
CA LYS A 150 13.38 28.01 6.20
C LYS A 150 13.00 28.30 4.76
N GLY A 151 12.15 27.45 4.19
CA GLY A 151 11.53 27.62 2.89
C GLY A 151 10.03 27.87 3.00
N ARG A 152 9.45 28.51 1.97
CA ARG A 152 8.00 28.68 1.82
C ARG A 152 7.45 27.51 1.01
N VAL A 153 6.33 26.95 1.44
CA VAL A 153 5.63 25.86 0.73
C VAL A 153 4.18 26.26 0.46
N ILE A 154 3.77 26.09 -0.78
CA ILE A 154 2.40 26.23 -1.24
C ILE A 154 2.05 24.94 -1.98
N GLN A 155 1.17 24.13 -1.40
CA GLN A 155 0.85 22.81 -1.93
C GLN A 155 -0.65 22.57 -1.83
N THR A 156 -1.26 22.09 -2.91
CA THR A 156 -2.62 21.56 -2.84
C THR A 156 -2.57 20.13 -2.32
N VAL A 157 -3.48 19.80 -1.40
CA VAL A 157 -3.71 18.41 -0.99
C VAL A 157 -4.00 17.63 -2.25
N SER A 158 -3.17 16.65 -2.56
CA SER A 158 -3.46 15.74 -3.63
C SER A 158 -4.85 15.18 -3.36
N ALA A 159 -5.77 15.31 -4.33
CA ALA A 159 -6.98 14.49 -4.30
C ALA A 159 -6.52 13.08 -3.96
N ALA A 160 -7.09 12.49 -2.91
CA ALA A 160 -6.70 11.18 -2.42
C ALA A 160 -6.58 10.31 -3.65
N GLN A 161 -5.34 10.13 -4.12
CA GLN A 161 -5.11 9.41 -5.34
C GLN A 161 -5.51 8.03 -4.89
N ALA A 162 -6.57 7.47 -5.50
CA ALA A 162 -7.01 6.11 -5.19
C ALA A 162 -5.72 5.31 -5.07
N PRO A 163 -5.41 4.77 -3.87
CA PRO A 163 -4.05 4.42 -3.48
C PRO A 163 -3.44 3.71 -4.66
N VAL A 164 -2.42 4.31 -5.27
CA VAL A 164 -1.70 3.64 -6.35
C VAL A 164 -0.97 2.55 -5.61
N ILE A 165 -1.63 1.40 -5.50
CA ILE A 165 -1.08 0.18 -4.93
C ILE A 165 0.25 0.03 -5.67
N PRO A 166 1.40 0.23 -5.02
CA PRO A 166 2.67 -0.01 -5.68
C PRO A 166 2.56 -1.42 -6.25
N PRO A 167 2.83 -1.63 -7.55
CA PRO A 167 2.60 -2.91 -8.17
C PRO A 167 3.30 -3.95 -7.31
N VAL A 168 2.52 -4.78 -6.62
CA VAL A 168 3.09 -5.81 -5.78
C VAL A 168 3.80 -6.74 -6.74
N ALA A 169 5.13 -6.65 -6.79
CA ALA A 169 5.90 -7.59 -7.57
C ALA A 169 5.81 -8.92 -6.81
N PHE A 170 5.15 -9.88 -7.43
CA PHE A 170 5.09 -11.25 -6.92
C PHE A 170 5.38 -12.25 -8.03
N SER A 171 5.85 -13.42 -7.62
CA SER A 171 5.96 -14.59 -8.48
C SER A 171 5.48 -15.77 -7.68
N SER A 172 4.53 -16.51 -8.26
CA SER A 172 4.03 -17.75 -7.72
C SER A 172 4.49 -18.91 -8.59
N ASN A 173 4.85 -20.02 -7.95
CA ASN A 173 5.21 -21.25 -8.65
C ASN A 173 4.79 -22.45 -7.81
N SER A 174 4.68 -23.60 -8.44
CA SER A 174 4.28 -24.83 -7.79
C SER A 174 5.03 -26.02 -8.38
N VAL A 175 5.42 -26.96 -7.52
CA VAL A 175 6.05 -28.21 -7.92
C VAL A 175 5.24 -29.35 -7.34
N GLN A 176 5.19 -30.44 -8.08
CA GLN A 176 4.46 -31.63 -7.71
C GLN A 176 5.29 -32.86 -8.06
N ASN A 177 5.36 -33.83 -7.15
CA ASN A 177 6.04 -35.09 -7.44
C ASN A 177 5.30 -36.25 -6.76
N ALA A 178 5.09 -37.31 -7.53
CA ALA A 178 4.50 -38.52 -7.03
C ALA A 178 5.57 -39.35 -6.30
N TYR A 179 5.22 -39.90 -5.14
CA TYR A 179 6.05 -40.83 -4.38
C TYR A 179 7.44 -40.29 -4.00
N THR A 180 7.52 -39.02 -3.58
CA THR A 180 8.75 -38.44 -3.02
C THR A 180 8.63 -38.25 -1.52
N SER A 181 9.77 -38.25 -0.82
CA SER A 181 9.87 -37.86 0.60
C SER A 181 10.28 -36.40 0.78
N ASN A 182 10.78 -35.75 -0.29
CA ASN A 182 11.23 -34.37 -0.26
C ASN A 182 10.82 -33.64 -1.54
N LEU A 183 10.33 -32.41 -1.37
CA LEU A 183 9.91 -31.52 -2.44
C LEU A 183 10.50 -30.13 -2.22
N PHE A 184 11.10 -29.56 -3.26
CA PHE A 184 11.78 -28.27 -3.20
C PHE A 184 11.15 -27.31 -4.20
N LEU A 185 10.95 -26.06 -3.79
CA LEU A 185 10.52 -24.97 -4.65
C LEU A 185 11.40 -23.75 -4.40
N THR A 186 12.12 -23.29 -5.43
CA THR A 186 12.93 -22.08 -5.37
C THR A 186 12.26 -20.96 -6.15
N LEU A 187 12.00 -19.84 -5.48
CA LEU A 187 11.46 -18.62 -6.06
C LEU A 187 12.62 -17.62 -6.35
N PRO A 188 12.40 -16.58 -7.17
CA PRO A 188 13.43 -15.57 -7.42
C PRO A 188 13.98 -14.90 -6.15
N PRO A 189 15.28 -14.56 -6.07
CA PRO A 189 15.91 -13.93 -4.90
C PRO A 189 15.50 -12.48 -4.64
N THR A 190 14.65 -11.89 -5.50
CA THR A 190 14.33 -10.46 -5.50
C THR A 190 13.27 -10.06 -4.47
N TYR A 191 12.79 -11.00 -3.65
CA TYR A 191 11.67 -10.82 -2.74
C TYR A 191 12.16 -10.79 -1.30
N THR A 192 11.47 -10.02 -0.45
CA THR A 192 11.80 -9.88 0.97
C THR A 192 11.06 -10.90 1.84
N THR A 193 9.91 -11.38 1.37
CA THR A 193 9.09 -12.37 2.08
C THR A 193 8.67 -13.48 1.12
N TYR A 194 8.74 -14.72 1.60
CA TYR A 194 8.28 -15.89 0.86
C TYR A 194 7.25 -16.65 1.67
N LEU A 195 6.12 -16.97 1.04
CA LEU A 195 5.06 -17.77 1.64
C LEU A 195 4.98 -19.11 0.91
N PHE A 196 4.73 -20.19 1.64
CA PHE A 196 4.64 -21.54 1.09
C PHE A 196 3.45 -22.30 1.67
N ALA A 197 2.83 -23.14 0.83
CA ALA A 197 1.78 -24.08 1.19
C ALA A 197 2.16 -25.48 0.70
N CYS A 198 2.03 -26.49 1.57
CA CYS A 198 2.33 -27.88 1.24
C CYS A 198 1.19 -28.81 1.65
N ALA A 199 0.89 -29.76 0.76
CA ALA A 199 -0.04 -30.85 1.01
C ALA A 199 0.66 -32.22 0.97
N ASP A 200 0.14 -33.16 1.76
CA ASP A 200 0.64 -34.50 2.08
C ASP A 200 2.10 -34.54 2.57
N GLY A 201 2.47 -33.50 3.32
CA GLY A 201 3.75 -33.40 4.01
C GLY A 201 3.79 -32.34 5.10
N ALA A 202 4.81 -32.45 5.94
CA ALA A 202 5.23 -31.44 6.90
C ALA A 202 6.41 -30.63 6.36
N TYR A 203 6.47 -29.35 6.68
CA TYR A 203 7.73 -28.62 6.55
C TYR A 203 8.73 -29.11 7.61
N SER A 204 9.94 -29.44 7.17
CA SER A 204 11.05 -29.74 8.07
C SER A 204 11.61 -28.45 8.65
N LEU A 205 11.44 -28.22 9.95
CA LEU A 205 11.95 -27.07 10.73
C LEU A 205 13.48 -27.03 10.87
N SER A 206 14.22 -27.88 10.17
CA SER A 206 15.59 -28.26 10.54
C SER A 206 16.70 -27.30 10.13
N SER A 207 16.44 -26.18 9.45
CA SER A 207 17.45 -25.11 9.35
C SER A 207 16.86 -23.78 8.90
N GLU A 208 16.96 -22.81 9.81
CA GLU A 208 16.88 -21.36 9.63
C GLU A 208 15.49 -20.72 9.36
N SER A 209 14.95 -20.10 10.42
CA SER A 209 13.98 -18.98 10.40
C SER A 209 12.60 -19.22 9.78
N TRP A 210 12.01 -20.41 9.93
CA TRP A 210 10.59 -20.60 9.62
C TRP A 210 9.70 -20.22 10.81
N ALA A 211 8.75 -19.32 10.59
CA ALA A 211 7.61 -19.13 11.46
C ALA A 211 6.41 -19.84 10.82
N THR A 212 6.14 -21.06 11.27
CA THR A 212 5.01 -21.85 10.78
C THR A 212 3.73 -21.27 11.38
N ASN A 213 2.75 -21.00 10.50
CA ASN A 213 1.53 -20.33 10.89
C ASN A 213 0.39 -21.33 11.17
N VAL A 214 0.30 -22.43 10.41
CA VAL A 214 -0.83 -23.38 10.49
C VAL A 214 -0.40 -24.80 10.14
N TYR A 215 -0.97 -25.77 10.86
CA TYR A 215 -0.90 -27.20 10.54
C TYR A 215 -2.30 -27.83 10.52
N GLY A 216 -2.72 -28.36 9.37
CA GLY A 216 -4.01 -29.02 9.17
C GLY A 216 -4.24 -30.26 10.04
N LYS A 217 -3.19 -30.83 10.63
CA LYS A 217 -3.24 -31.96 11.56
C LYS A 217 -2.00 -31.92 12.49
N SER A 218 -2.09 -32.61 13.64
CA SER A 218 -1.11 -32.74 14.74
C SER A 218 0.33 -32.33 14.42
N THR A 219 1.00 -31.71 15.40
CA THR A 219 2.41 -31.23 15.39
C THR A 219 3.47 -32.21 14.86
N SER A 220 3.09 -33.45 14.57
CA SER A 220 3.86 -34.43 13.84
C SER A 220 2.98 -35.10 12.78
N CYS A 221 3.38 -35.01 11.51
CA CYS A 221 2.85 -35.85 10.42
C CYS A 221 3.40 -37.27 10.56
N GLU A 222 3.16 -37.87 11.71
CA GLU A 222 3.64 -39.19 12.05
C GLU A 222 2.64 -40.24 11.55
N ASN A 223 3.16 -41.29 10.92
CA ASN A 223 2.44 -42.51 10.58
C ASN A 223 1.42 -42.41 9.42
N GLY A 224 1.76 -41.71 8.33
CA GLY A 224 1.01 -41.82 7.07
C GLY A 224 -0.33 -41.11 7.07
N GLU A 225 -0.47 -40.07 7.89
CA GLU A 225 -1.63 -39.18 7.86
C GLU A 225 -1.43 -38.04 6.86
N ASP A 226 -2.50 -37.72 6.13
CA ASP A 226 -2.54 -36.60 5.19
C ASP A 226 -2.41 -35.27 5.94
N CYS A 227 -1.35 -34.53 5.63
CA CYS A 227 -0.98 -33.30 6.30
C CYS A 227 -1.03 -32.12 5.36
N ALA A 228 -1.58 -31.01 5.83
CA ALA A 228 -1.49 -29.72 5.17
C ALA A 228 -0.72 -28.76 6.08
N SER A 229 0.18 -27.97 5.51
CA SER A 229 0.92 -26.97 6.28
C SER A 229 1.13 -25.69 5.47
N ILE A 230 1.13 -24.56 6.18
CA ILE A 230 1.32 -23.24 5.59
C ILE A 230 2.26 -22.41 6.48
N GLY A 231 3.22 -21.73 5.87
CA GLY A 231 4.16 -20.89 6.59
C GLY A 231 4.82 -19.83 5.73
N TYR A 232 5.69 -19.05 6.36
CA TYR A 232 6.51 -18.04 5.71
C TYR A 232 7.96 -18.10 6.20
N GLN A 233 8.86 -17.61 5.36
CA GLN A 233 10.29 -17.53 5.65
C GLN A 233 10.95 -16.38 4.86
N SER A 234 12.16 -16.02 5.25
CA SER A 234 13.03 -15.09 4.52
C SER A 234 13.81 -15.75 3.39
N ALA A 235 13.94 -17.08 3.39
CA ALA A 235 14.66 -17.80 2.35
C ALA A 235 13.78 -18.09 1.12
N GLN A 236 14.39 -18.00 -0.05
CA GLN A 236 13.73 -18.19 -1.35
C GLN A 236 13.32 -19.64 -1.66
N THR A 237 13.84 -20.61 -0.92
CA THR A 237 13.66 -22.05 -1.19
C THR A 237 12.77 -22.68 -0.13
N GLY A 238 11.54 -23.03 -0.50
CA GLY A 238 10.62 -23.83 0.30
C GLY A 238 10.97 -25.31 0.23
N LYS A 239 10.88 -26.02 1.36
CA LYS A 239 11.16 -27.46 1.47
C LYS A 239 10.01 -28.17 2.16
N CYS A 240 9.29 -29.02 1.45
CA CYS A 240 8.30 -29.91 2.07
C CYS A 240 8.84 -31.33 2.20
N TYR A 241 8.63 -31.94 3.37
CA TYR A 241 9.09 -33.27 3.72
C TYR A 241 7.90 -34.17 4.10
N SER A 242 7.99 -35.46 3.81
CA SER A 242 7.05 -36.43 4.34
C SER A 242 7.79 -37.66 4.85
N SER A 243 7.27 -38.28 5.92
CA SER A 243 7.86 -39.49 6.51
C SER A 243 7.70 -40.73 5.63
N GLY A 244 6.92 -40.65 4.54
CA GLY A 244 6.75 -41.69 3.53
C GLY A 244 6.81 -41.15 2.10
N THR A 245 6.64 -42.04 1.13
CA THR A 245 6.53 -41.68 -0.29
C THR A 245 5.07 -41.41 -0.64
N TRP A 246 4.70 -40.13 -0.69
CA TRP A 246 3.34 -39.69 -0.98
C TRP A 246 3.31 -38.75 -2.19
N ASN A 247 2.10 -38.46 -2.67
CA ASN A 247 1.89 -37.45 -3.71
C ASN A 247 1.92 -36.07 -3.08
N MET A 248 3.08 -35.42 -3.11
CA MET A 248 3.27 -34.12 -2.46
C MET A 248 3.08 -32.98 -3.45
N THR A 249 2.40 -31.92 -3.02
CA THR A 249 2.35 -30.65 -3.75
C THR A 249 2.90 -29.53 -2.89
N LEU A 250 3.70 -28.65 -3.51
CA LEU A 250 4.27 -27.48 -2.87
C LEU A 250 4.03 -26.26 -3.77
N SER A 251 3.32 -25.28 -3.25
CA SER A 251 3.16 -23.97 -3.89
C SER A 251 3.81 -22.88 -3.04
N GLY A 252 4.23 -21.80 -3.68
CA GLY A 252 4.78 -20.66 -2.97
C GLY A 252 4.67 -19.37 -3.75
N ILE A 253 4.76 -18.26 -3.03
CA ILE A 253 4.73 -16.90 -3.57
C ILE A 253 5.80 -16.04 -2.91
N GLY A 254 6.60 -15.37 -3.74
CA GLY A 254 7.60 -14.39 -3.32
C GLY A 254 7.03 -12.98 -3.43
N LEU A 255 7.32 -12.13 -2.45
CA LEU A 255 6.71 -10.82 -2.29
C LEU A 255 7.76 -9.76 -1.98
N ASN A 256 7.71 -8.63 -2.68
CA ASN A 256 8.47 -7.43 -2.31
C ASN A 256 7.47 -6.40 -1.78
N LEU A 257 7.25 -6.42 -0.47
CA LEU A 257 6.23 -5.60 0.18
C LEU A 257 6.92 -4.52 1.00
N SER A 258 6.62 -3.26 0.69
CA SER A 258 6.94 -2.10 1.53
C SER A 258 5.91 -1.89 2.65
N TYR A 259 4.94 -2.80 2.78
CA TYR A 259 3.85 -2.70 3.76
C TYR A 259 4.37 -2.98 5.17
N THR A 260 3.92 -2.15 6.12
CA THR A 260 4.47 -2.12 7.49
C THR A 260 3.78 -3.10 8.43
N LYS A 261 2.64 -3.69 8.04
CA LYS A 261 1.85 -4.54 8.93
C LYS A 261 1.27 -5.75 8.23
N LEU A 262 1.89 -6.90 8.45
CA LEU A 262 1.33 -8.21 8.13
C LEU A 262 0.45 -8.70 9.28
N LYS A 263 -0.80 -9.04 9.01
CA LYS A 263 -1.65 -9.84 9.90
C LYS A 263 -1.90 -11.20 9.29
N VAL A 264 -1.76 -12.25 10.10
CA VAL A 264 -1.98 -13.64 9.68
C VAL A 264 -3.23 -14.18 10.35
N TYR A 265 -4.12 -14.76 9.55
CA TYR A 265 -5.30 -15.49 10.03
C TYR A 265 -5.23 -16.91 9.52
N THR A 266 -5.62 -17.86 10.37
CA THR A 266 -5.32 -19.28 10.16
C THR A 266 -6.52 -20.13 10.52
N ALA A 267 -6.83 -21.13 9.69
CA ALA A 267 -7.85 -22.12 9.99
C ALA A 267 -7.35 -23.52 9.61
N GLN A 268 -7.72 -24.50 10.42
CA GLN A 268 -7.37 -25.91 10.22
C GLN A 268 -8.57 -26.79 10.54
N ASN A 269 -8.72 -27.90 9.83
CA ASN A 269 -9.70 -28.94 10.16
C ASN A 269 -8.98 -30.29 10.19
N SER A 270 -9.12 -31.01 11.31
CA SER A 270 -8.36 -32.22 11.57
C SER A 270 -9.16 -33.53 11.53
N SER A 271 -10.51 -33.57 11.64
CA SER A 271 -11.15 -34.90 11.86
C SER A 271 -12.69 -35.05 11.91
N THR A 272 -13.56 -34.24 11.28
CA THR A 272 -15.00 -34.64 11.21
C THR A 272 -15.68 -34.19 9.93
N SER A 273 -16.20 -35.16 9.17
CA SER A 273 -17.07 -34.93 8.01
C SER A 273 -18.31 -34.06 8.39
N PRO A 274 -18.69 -33.04 7.60
CA PRO A 274 -18.09 -32.62 6.33
C PRO A 274 -16.79 -31.85 6.51
N TYR A 275 -15.78 -32.14 5.68
CA TYR A 275 -14.43 -31.56 5.77
C TYR A 275 -14.38 -30.16 5.15
N ILE A 276 -15.05 -29.23 5.83
CA ILE A 276 -15.03 -27.81 5.46
C ILE A 276 -14.06 -27.10 6.40
N THR A 277 -13.08 -26.41 5.83
CA THR A 277 -12.24 -25.46 6.54
C THR A 277 -12.67 -24.06 6.11
N SER A 278 -13.13 -23.25 7.07
CA SER A 278 -13.56 -21.88 6.83
C SER A 278 -12.63 -20.92 7.55
N LEU A 279 -12.14 -19.91 6.85
CA LEU A 279 -11.30 -18.86 7.37
C LEU A 279 -12.00 -17.52 7.20
N THR A 280 -12.33 -16.87 8.31
CA THR A 280 -12.82 -15.48 8.30
C THR A 280 -11.71 -14.53 8.69
N TYR A 281 -11.46 -13.49 7.89
CA TYR A 281 -10.45 -12.47 8.19
C TYR A 281 -10.98 -11.04 7.93
N PRO A 282 -10.70 -10.09 8.84
CA PRO A 282 -11.02 -8.69 8.65
C PRO A 282 -9.92 -7.93 7.91
N VAL A 283 -10.35 -7.03 7.02
CA VAL A 283 -9.53 -6.03 6.33
C VAL A 283 -9.91 -4.66 6.88
N SER A 284 -8.95 -4.00 7.56
CA SER A 284 -9.20 -2.72 8.25
C SER A 284 -8.99 -1.48 7.38
N VAL A 285 -8.25 -1.60 6.28
CA VAL A 285 -7.91 -0.50 5.37
C VAL A 285 -8.40 -0.87 3.98
N SER A 286 -9.08 0.05 3.28
CA SER A 286 -9.47 -0.18 1.88
C SER A 286 -8.23 -0.43 1.02
N ASP A 287 -8.36 -1.27 0.00
CA ASP A 287 -7.30 -1.59 -0.95
C ASP A 287 -6.10 -2.32 -0.31
N SER A 288 -6.37 -3.05 0.79
CA SER A 288 -5.37 -3.95 1.37
C SER A 288 -5.07 -5.08 0.39
N PHE A 289 -3.79 -5.41 0.26
CA PHE A 289 -3.35 -6.57 -0.49
C PHE A 289 -3.47 -7.81 0.40
N VAL A 290 -4.20 -8.82 -0.06
CA VAL A 290 -4.42 -10.05 0.69
C VAL A 290 -3.89 -11.23 -0.09
N ILE A 291 -3.14 -12.10 0.57
CA ILE A 291 -2.73 -13.37 0.00
C ILE A 291 -3.41 -14.49 0.76
N ILE A 292 -4.08 -15.36 0.02
CA ILE A 292 -4.73 -16.55 0.54
C ILE A 292 -3.90 -17.74 0.12
N LEU A 293 -3.46 -18.51 1.12
CA LEU A 293 -2.84 -19.81 0.92
C LEU A 293 -3.78 -20.91 1.38
N GLY A 294 -3.84 -21.98 0.62
CA GLY A 294 -4.58 -23.19 0.96
C GLY A 294 -3.74 -24.43 0.68
N ALA A 295 -3.89 -25.44 1.53
CA ALA A 295 -3.35 -26.76 1.30
C ALA A 295 -4.34 -27.82 1.81
N SER A 296 -4.58 -28.86 1.03
CA SER A 296 -5.38 -30.01 1.44
C SER A 296 -4.72 -31.31 0.96
N GLY A 297 -4.60 -32.27 1.87
CA GLY A 297 -4.33 -33.65 1.49
C GLY A 297 -5.56 -34.35 0.91
N TRP A 298 -5.40 -35.61 0.53
CA TRP A 298 -6.38 -36.56 -0.06
C TRP A 298 -7.79 -36.00 -0.42
N ASP A 299 -8.14 -36.10 -1.71
CA ASP A 299 -9.30 -35.50 -2.42
C ASP A 299 -9.19 -33.97 -2.62
N PRO A 300 -9.28 -33.49 -3.87
CA PRO A 300 -8.95 -32.11 -4.19
C PRO A 300 -10.04 -31.21 -3.62
N SER A 301 -9.64 -30.29 -2.76
CA SER A 301 -10.59 -29.37 -2.16
C SER A 301 -11.03 -28.30 -3.15
N THR A 302 -12.30 -27.91 -3.20
CA THR A 302 -12.67 -26.67 -3.90
C THR A 302 -12.45 -25.50 -2.97
N ILE A 303 -11.67 -24.49 -3.41
CA ILE A 303 -11.51 -23.24 -2.70
C ILE A 303 -12.49 -22.20 -3.24
N THR A 304 -13.31 -21.63 -2.37
CA THR A 304 -14.18 -20.50 -2.69
C THR A 304 -13.52 -19.22 -2.23
N LEU A 305 -13.10 -18.40 -3.18
CA LEU A 305 -12.44 -17.12 -2.94
C LEU A 305 -13.46 -15.97 -2.90
N PRO A 306 -13.20 -14.92 -2.10
CA PRO A 306 -13.97 -13.68 -2.16
C PRO A 306 -13.93 -12.99 -3.53
N ARG A 307 -14.89 -12.09 -3.79
CA ARG A 307 -14.84 -11.20 -4.96
C ARG A 307 -13.59 -10.32 -4.90
N GLY A 308 -12.95 -10.10 -6.04
CA GLY A 308 -11.71 -9.33 -6.15
C GLY A 308 -10.43 -10.13 -5.90
N CYS A 309 -10.55 -11.45 -5.72
CA CYS A 309 -9.42 -12.37 -5.67
C CYS A 309 -9.18 -13.03 -7.03
N THR A 310 -7.91 -13.22 -7.38
CA THR A 310 -7.43 -14.01 -8.51
C THR A 310 -6.71 -15.24 -7.97
N LEU A 311 -7.03 -16.42 -8.48
CA LEU A 311 -6.27 -17.64 -8.18
C LEU A 311 -5.03 -17.68 -9.08
N ASP A 312 -3.84 -17.63 -8.49
CA ASP A 312 -2.57 -17.52 -9.21
C ASP A 312 -1.97 -18.88 -9.55
N THR A 313 -1.94 -19.80 -8.57
CA THR A 313 -1.43 -21.16 -8.77
C THR A 313 -2.30 -22.19 -8.09
N LYS A 314 -2.51 -23.31 -8.80
CA LYS A 314 -3.07 -24.55 -8.29
C LYS A 314 -2.14 -25.69 -8.72
N ALA A 315 -1.57 -26.41 -7.76
CA ALA A 315 -0.94 -27.71 -8.02
C ALA A 315 -1.86 -28.82 -7.53
N ASP A 316 -2.01 -29.86 -8.36
CA ASP A 316 -2.93 -30.98 -8.12
C ASP A 316 -2.34 -32.24 -8.77
N ILE A 317 -1.97 -33.22 -7.94
CA ILE A 317 -1.54 -34.54 -8.42
C ILE A 317 -2.75 -35.46 -8.41
N SER A 318 -3.31 -35.68 -9.60
CA SER A 318 -4.32 -36.73 -9.82
C SER A 318 -5.54 -36.65 -8.88
N GLY A 319 -5.87 -35.46 -8.37
CA GLY A 319 -6.97 -35.26 -7.43
C GLY A 319 -6.68 -35.73 -6.00
N GLN A 320 -5.43 -35.97 -5.61
CA GLN A 320 -5.12 -36.42 -4.25
C GLN A 320 -4.71 -35.25 -3.37
N SER A 321 -3.78 -34.43 -3.82
CA SER A 321 -3.17 -33.38 -3.00
C SER A 321 -3.29 -32.05 -3.72
N SER A 322 -3.71 -30.99 -3.03
CA SER A 322 -3.89 -29.68 -3.66
C SER A 322 -3.30 -28.55 -2.82
N THR A 323 -2.61 -27.63 -3.49
CA THR A 323 -2.15 -26.36 -2.91
C THR A 323 -2.66 -25.20 -3.74
N TYR A 324 -2.97 -24.09 -3.06
CA TYR A 324 -3.60 -22.90 -3.62
C TYR A 324 -2.83 -21.65 -3.21
N VAL A 325 -2.60 -20.77 -4.17
CA VAL A 325 -2.16 -19.39 -3.95
C VAL A 325 -3.14 -18.48 -4.66
N ALA A 326 -3.74 -17.55 -3.93
CA ALA A 326 -4.56 -16.50 -4.51
C ALA A 326 -4.15 -15.14 -3.95
N THR A 327 -4.23 -14.13 -4.81
CA THR A 327 -4.00 -12.73 -4.46
C THR A 327 -5.30 -11.94 -4.60
N CYS A 328 -5.53 -11.02 -3.69
CA CYS A 328 -6.73 -10.20 -3.68
C CYS A 328 -6.41 -8.74 -3.39
N ILE A 329 -7.19 -7.86 -4.01
CA ILE A 329 -7.31 -6.46 -3.60
C ILE A 329 -8.70 -6.31 -3.00
N GLN A 330 -8.77 -5.99 -1.72
CA GLN A 330 -10.05 -5.99 -1.00
C GLN A 330 -10.32 -4.65 -0.31
N PRO A 331 -11.55 -4.12 -0.39
CA PRO A 331 -11.96 -3.01 0.44
C PRO A 331 -12.01 -3.40 1.93
N SER A 332 -12.24 -2.43 2.81
CA SER A 332 -12.42 -2.72 4.23
C SER A 332 -13.68 -3.58 4.44
N GLY A 333 -13.56 -4.67 5.19
CA GLY A 333 -14.67 -5.61 5.38
C GLY A 333 -14.25 -6.89 6.09
N SER A 334 -15.18 -7.83 6.21
CA SER A 334 -14.92 -9.19 6.69
C SER A 334 -15.13 -10.18 5.55
N TYR A 335 -14.11 -10.98 5.29
CA TYR A 335 -14.09 -11.91 4.17
C TYR A 335 -14.02 -13.34 4.68
N ASN A 336 -14.67 -14.25 3.95
CA ASN A 336 -14.67 -15.66 4.26
C ASN A 336 -14.10 -16.44 3.08
N VAL A 337 -13.13 -17.31 3.37
CA VAL A 337 -12.57 -18.29 2.44
C VAL A 337 -12.96 -19.67 2.94
N ASN A 338 -13.60 -20.44 2.07
CA ASN A 338 -13.99 -21.80 2.38
C ASN A 338 -13.22 -22.76 1.49
N MET A 339 -12.71 -23.82 2.09
CA MET A 339 -12.08 -24.93 1.40
C MET A 339 -12.81 -26.21 1.81
N THR A 340 -13.35 -26.93 0.84
CA THR A 340 -14.11 -28.15 1.08
C THR A 340 -13.32 -29.33 0.53
N SER A 341 -12.81 -30.24 1.36
CA SER A 341 -12.22 -31.48 0.86
C SER A 341 -13.29 -32.54 0.59
N GLY A 342 -12.90 -33.60 -0.12
CA GLY A 342 -13.80 -34.63 -0.64
C GLY A 342 -14.36 -35.55 0.45
N THR A 343 -14.36 -36.85 0.17
CA THR A 343 -15.03 -37.86 1.02
C THR A 343 -14.08 -38.50 2.03
N ALA A 344 -12.77 -38.39 1.82
CA ALA A 344 -11.75 -38.91 2.73
C ALA A 344 -11.36 -37.89 3.82
N PRO A 345 -11.02 -38.36 5.04
CA PRO A 345 -10.48 -37.51 6.09
C PRO A 345 -9.08 -37.01 5.72
N SER A 346 -9.02 -35.80 5.19
CA SER A 346 -7.76 -35.12 4.89
C SER A 346 -7.52 -33.89 5.75
N GLY A 347 -6.26 -33.66 6.11
CA GLY A 347 -5.82 -32.43 6.73
C GLY A 347 -5.98 -31.26 5.75
N ALA A 348 -6.61 -30.19 6.21
CA ALA A 348 -6.80 -28.96 5.45
C ALA A 348 -6.27 -27.76 6.25
N ALA A 349 -5.50 -26.90 5.59
CA ALA A 349 -4.97 -25.67 6.15
C ALA A 349 -5.32 -24.48 5.25
N LEU A 350 -5.79 -23.39 5.86
CA LEU A 350 -6.00 -22.11 5.22
C LEU A 350 -5.26 -21.02 5.98
N ALA A 351 -4.63 -20.10 5.24
CA ALA A 351 -4.08 -18.89 5.81
C ALA A 351 -4.40 -17.67 4.93
N ALA A 352 -4.66 -16.54 5.57
CA ALA A 352 -4.81 -15.24 4.93
C ALA A 352 -3.77 -14.27 5.51
N TYR A 353 -2.98 -13.69 4.63
CA TYR A 353 -1.94 -12.70 4.93
C TYR A 353 -2.44 -11.35 4.45
N VAL A 354 -2.84 -10.49 5.39
CA VAL A 354 -3.40 -9.17 5.10
C VAL A 354 -2.29 -8.12 5.26
N TYR A 355 -2.00 -7.41 4.17
CA TYR A 355 -1.05 -6.32 4.09
C TYR A 355 -1.82 -5.01 3.91
N SER A 356 -1.72 -4.13 4.90
CA SER A 356 -2.42 -2.85 4.98
C SER A 356 -1.49 -1.65 4.93
#